data_AF-A0A3R9YCV9-F1
#
_entry.id   AF-A0A3R9YCV9-F1
#
_cell.length_a   1.000
_cell.length_b   1.000
_cell.length_c   1.000
_cell.angle_alpha   90.00
_cell.angle_beta   90.00
_cell.angle_gamma   90.00
#
_symmetry.space_group_name_H-M   'P 1'
#
loop_
_entity.id
_entity.type
_entity.pdbx_description
1 polymer ?
#
loop_
_entity_poly.entity_id
_entity_poly.type
_entity_poly.pdbx_seq_one_letter_code
_entity_poly.pdbx_strand_id
1 'polypeptide(L)'
;MSEAVTARRLKDHAASLQTMTRFVLATLALASGVYTYLGVRSLLDGSAGIVFFAAIVYSAAVSVGIYGFWTYLMRFLPEMRDGASRLALVAVMAVGSVMIVAMSSWLNAAALAGSAAVEQHLAETLEGYTSDLEQAHSNALGALSLLPDIQRAGERFARLADEERSSGALTGTSGAGSVVQLLSQMGAQMRELEANIRGSQDLVGTLFREGQEHLAAMRGLVSAPGAIAPRSDSFAEQAVALAGVVSALQQTSIAPSVARAAADLSGGFIAPVADGSSADLAGRQDQVMATIRASVDAQSKALSDAAAEILAQPRVVERRYVPLSSAEAVLRYAGDFIPSWAGAISIDLLPGVLVAMLGVVQGSIRRGEERMADADRITAADMFRSIELHEALLARGRPERQPPVPMSEPGTTETAKEAPPAAPRAASAENVTPLALSERKRQEP
;
A
#
# COMPACT_ATOMS: atom_id res chain seq x y z
N MET A 1 -44.86 25.91 23.89
CA MET A 1 -44.93 26.08 22.41
C MET A 1 -45.62 24.85 21.84
N SER A 2 -46.56 25.01 20.90
CA SER A 2 -47.18 23.84 20.24
C SER A 2 -46.16 23.11 19.37
N GLU A 3 -46.17 21.77 19.40
CA GLU A 3 -45.28 20.92 18.59
C GLU A 3 -45.43 21.23 17.08
N ALA A 4 -46.61 21.66 16.64
CA ALA A 4 -46.87 22.10 15.26
C ALA A 4 -46.03 23.31 14.84
N VAL A 5 -45.77 24.26 15.75
CA VAL A 5 -44.90 25.42 15.48
C VAL A 5 -43.44 24.98 15.33
N THR A 6 -43.01 23.99 16.13
CA THR A 6 -41.69 23.39 16.02
C THR A 6 -41.53 22.63 14.70
N ALA A 7 -42.54 21.86 14.29
CA ALA A 7 -42.53 21.14 13.00
C ALA A 7 -42.42 22.10 11.79
N ARG A 8 -43.23 23.18 11.78
CA ARG A 8 -43.14 24.22 10.73
C ARG A 8 -41.74 24.86 10.69
N ARG A 9 -41.20 25.31 11.84
CA ARG A 9 -39.83 25.86 11.92
C ARG A 9 -38.75 24.90 11.45
N LEU A 10 -38.84 23.61 11.80
CA LEU A 10 -37.88 22.60 11.34
C LEU A 10 -37.95 22.39 9.82
N LYS A 11 -39.15 22.46 9.23
CA LYS A 11 -39.37 22.39 7.78
C LYS A 11 -38.76 23.59 7.06
N ASP A 12 -38.95 24.80 7.59
CA ASP A 12 -38.37 26.04 7.06
C ASP A 12 -36.84 26.03 7.15
N HIS A 13 -36.27 25.58 8.28
CA HIS A 13 -34.82 25.42 8.45
C HIS A 13 -34.25 24.34 7.52
N ALA A 14 -34.93 23.20 7.33
CA ALA A 14 -34.49 22.16 6.42
C ALA A 14 -34.51 22.63 4.94
N ALA A 15 -35.50 23.44 4.57
CA ALA A 15 -35.58 24.05 3.26
C ALA A 15 -34.45 25.08 3.04
N SER A 16 -34.17 25.95 4.01
CA SER A 16 -33.10 26.95 3.90
C SER A 16 -31.71 26.31 3.82
N LEU A 17 -31.49 25.21 4.54
CA LEU A 17 -30.23 24.45 4.50
C LEU A 17 -30.06 23.61 3.22
N GLN A 18 -31.11 23.36 2.43
CA GLN A 18 -31.03 22.45 1.27
C GLN A 18 -29.93 22.88 0.27
N THR A 19 -29.81 24.17 -0.02
CA THR A 19 -28.76 24.71 -0.90
C THR A 19 -27.37 24.50 -0.31
N MET A 20 -27.20 24.81 0.99
CA MET A 20 -25.93 24.59 1.69
C MET A 20 -25.53 23.11 1.71
N THR A 21 -26.47 22.20 1.96
CA THR A 21 -26.22 20.75 1.96
C THR A 21 -25.73 20.25 0.59
N ARG A 22 -26.29 20.76 -0.52
CA ARG A 22 -25.80 20.44 -1.87
C ARG A 22 -24.37 20.95 -2.11
N PHE A 23 -24.06 22.17 -1.67
CA PHE A 23 -22.70 22.71 -1.76
C PHE A 23 -21.71 21.91 -0.91
N VAL A 24 -22.05 21.58 0.34
CA VAL A 24 -21.20 20.75 1.21
C VAL A 24 -20.94 19.38 0.58
N LEU A 25 -21.97 18.72 0.03
CA LEU A 25 -21.80 17.44 -0.64
C LEU A 25 -20.92 17.55 -1.90
N ALA A 26 -21.14 18.57 -2.73
CA ALA A 26 -20.34 18.82 -3.93
C ALA A 26 -18.86 19.07 -3.56
N THR A 27 -18.58 19.84 -2.52
CA THR A 27 -17.23 20.10 -2.03
C THR A 27 -16.56 18.83 -1.50
N LEU A 28 -17.27 17.99 -0.73
CA LEU A 28 -16.72 16.73 -0.21
C LEU A 28 -16.44 15.71 -1.33
N ALA A 29 -17.38 15.56 -2.27
CA ALA A 29 -17.20 14.69 -3.43
C ALA A 29 -16.07 15.19 -4.36
N LEU A 30 -15.91 16.50 -4.52
CA LEU A 30 -14.79 17.09 -5.26
C LEU A 30 -13.45 16.86 -4.54
N ALA A 31 -13.40 17.06 -3.22
CA ALA A 31 -12.19 16.81 -2.43
C ALA A 31 -11.76 15.34 -2.52
N SER A 32 -12.69 14.39 -2.34
CA SER A 32 -12.44 12.96 -2.54
C SER A 32 -11.95 12.67 -3.96
N GLY A 33 -12.59 13.26 -4.99
CA GLY A 33 -12.14 13.14 -6.38
C GLY A 33 -10.70 13.64 -6.61
N VAL A 34 -10.32 14.79 -6.04
CA VAL A 34 -8.97 15.35 -6.17
C VAL A 34 -7.92 14.45 -5.50
N TYR A 35 -8.20 13.94 -4.29
CA TYR A 35 -7.29 13.01 -3.63
C TYR A 35 -7.22 11.65 -4.36
N THR A 36 -8.35 11.14 -4.87
CA THR A 36 -8.39 9.93 -5.69
C THR A 36 -7.57 10.11 -6.98
N TYR A 37 -7.63 11.27 -7.64
CA TYR A 37 -6.79 11.59 -8.80
C TYR A 37 -5.29 11.51 -8.45
N LEU A 38 -4.88 12.10 -7.33
CA LEU A 38 -3.49 12.07 -6.87
C LEU A 38 -3.04 10.63 -6.53
N GLY A 39 -3.87 9.85 -5.84
CA GLY A 39 -3.61 8.45 -5.52
C GLY A 39 -3.47 7.57 -6.77
N VAL A 40 -4.45 7.59 -7.68
CA VAL A 40 -4.42 6.81 -8.93
C VAL A 40 -3.25 7.21 -9.82
N ARG A 41 -2.92 8.50 -9.89
CA ARG A 41 -1.77 8.98 -10.66
C ARG A 41 -0.44 8.40 -10.18
N SER A 42 -0.33 8.02 -8.90
CA SER A 42 0.87 7.35 -8.36
C SER A 42 0.92 5.83 -8.59
N LEU A 43 -0.14 5.24 -9.15
CA LEU A 43 -0.29 3.80 -9.40
C LEU A 43 -0.26 3.42 -10.89
N LEU A 44 -0.44 4.39 -11.79
CA LEU A 44 -0.53 4.13 -13.23
C LEU A 44 0.82 4.36 -13.91
N ASP A 45 1.38 3.29 -14.46
CA ASP A 45 2.52 3.36 -15.37
C ASP A 45 2.09 3.72 -16.79
N GLY A 46 2.88 4.53 -17.48
CA GLY A 46 2.68 4.86 -18.88
C GLY A 46 3.15 6.27 -19.26
N SER A 47 2.77 6.71 -20.46
CA SER A 47 3.04 8.08 -20.88
C SER A 47 2.25 9.08 -20.04
N ALA A 48 2.82 10.26 -19.78
CA ALA A 48 2.21 11.28 -18.95
C ALA A 48 0.77 11.65 -19.38
N GLY A 49 0.48 11.60 -20.69
CA GLY A 49 -0.86 11.82 -21.23
C GLY A 49 -1.85 10.71 -20.87
N ILE A 50 -1.47 9.43 -21.02
CA ILE A 50 -2.34 8.29 -20.68
C ILE A 50 -2.65 8.28 -19.19
N VAL A 51 -1.62 8.44 -18.34
CA VAL A 51 -1.76 8.49 -16.88
C VAL A 51 -2.67 9.64 -16.45
N PHE A 52 -2.49 10.83 -17.02
CA PHE A 52 -3.31 12.01 -16.75
C PHE A 52 -4.79 11.77 -17.09
N PHE A 53 -5.10 11.31 -18.31
CA PHE A 53 -6.49 11.08 -18.72
C PHE A 53 -7.15 9.93 -17.94
N ALA A 54 -6.44 8.83 -17.71
CA ALA A 54 -6.96 7.70 -16.95
C ALA A 54 -7.28 8.08 -15.50
N ALA A 55 -6.38 8.80 -14.82
CA ALA A 55 -6.63 9.29 -13.46
C ALA A 55 -7.79 10.29 -13.41
N ILE A 56 -7.96 11.17 -14.40
CA ILE A 56 -9.12 12.08 -14.50
C ILE A 56 -10.43 11.31 -14.68
N VAL A 57 -10.48 10.33 -15.59
CA VAL A 57 -11.70 9.55 -15.83
C VAL A 57 -12.10 8.76 -14.58
N TYR A 58 -11.14 8.12 -13.91
CA TYR A 58 -11.40 7.38 -12.67
C TYR A 58 -11.87 8.30 -11.53
N SER A 59 -11.15 9.39 -11.25
CA SER A 59 -11.51 10.33 -10.19
C SER A 59 -12.85 11.02 -10.43
N ALA A 60 -13.17 11.39 -11.67
CA ALA A 60 -14.47 11.94 -12.03
C ALA A 60 -15.60 10.92 -11.81
N ALA A 61 -15.40 9.66 -12.20
CA ALA A 61 -16.37 8.59 -11.99
C ALA A 61 -16.62 8.32 -10.49
N VAL A 62 -15.56 8.26 -9.68
CA VAL A 62 -15.66 8.10 -8.21
C VAL A 62 -16.36 9.30 -7.57
N SER A 63 -15.97 10.53 -7.93
CA SER A 63 -16.56 11.77 -7.41
C SER A 63 -18.06 11.87 -7.72
N VAL A 64 -18.46 11.62 -8.96
CA VAL A 64 -19.88 11.59 -9.38
C VAL A 64 -20.63 10.45 -8.69
N GLY A 65 -19.99 9.28 -8.51
CA GLY A 65 -20.55 8.14 -7.78
C GLY A 65 -20.86 8.47 -6.32
N ILE A 66 -19.89 9.04 -5.59
CA ILE A 66 -20.02 9.48 -4.20
C ILE A 66 -21.11 10.55 -4.07
N TYR A 67 -21.08 11.58 -4.93
CA TYR A 67 -22.10 12.63 -4.94
C TYR A 67 -23.51 12.06 -5.20
N GLY A 68 -23.66 11.18 -6.19
CA GLY A 68 -24.93 10.55 -6.55
C GLY A 68 -25.47 9.65 -5.43
N PHE A 69 -24.64 8.76 -4.89
CA PHE A 69 -25.00 7.84 -3.81
C PHE A 69 -25.54 8.59 -2.57
N TRP A 70 -24.78 9.58 -2.09
CA TRP A 70 -25.20 10.37 -0.93
C TRP A 70 -26.40 11.27 -1.22
N THR A 71 -26.53 11.81 -2.44
CA THR A 71 -27.73 12.56 -2.87
C THR A 71 -28.98 11.68 -2.81
N TYR A 72 -28.91 10.43 -3.29
CA TYR A 72 -30.03 9.50 -3.23
C TYR A 72 -30.38 9.11 -1.79
N LEU A 73 -29.39 8.84 -0.93
CA LEU A 73 -29.65 8.53 0.48
C LEU A 73 -30.26 9.71 1.24
N MET A 74 -29.76 10.94 1.05
CA MET A 74 -30.35 12.14 1.65
C MET A 74 -31.78 12.41 1.18
N ARG A 75 -32.16 11.94 -0.02
CA ARG A 75 -33.52 12.09 -0.54
C ARG A 75 -34.47 10.97 -0.11
N PHE A 76 -34.04 9.72 -0.14
CA PHE A 76 -34.92 8.57 0.09
C PHE A 76 -34.96 8.11 1.55
N LEU A 77 -33.84 8.09 2.28
CA LEU A 77 -33.82 7.56 3.66
C LEU A 77 -34.73 8.34 4.62
N PRO A 78 -34.82 9.69 4.56
CA PRO A 78 -35.70 10.44 5.45
C PRO A 78 -37.19 10.27 5.12
N GLU A 79 -37.53 9.98 3.86
CA GLU A 79 -38.91 9.92 3.35
C GLU A 79 -39.61 8.58 3.63
N MET A 80 -38.84 7.50 3.81
CA MET A 80 -39.40 6.17 4.09
C MET A 80 -40.16 6.13 5.42
N ARG A 81 -41.46 5.82 5.34
CA ARG A 81 -42.37 5.63 6.48
C ARG A 81 -42.26 4.24 7.11
N ASP A 82 -42.09 3.22 6.29
CA ASP A 82 -42.01 1.82 6.73
C ASP A 82 -40.66 1.50 7.39
N GLY A 83 -40.71 0.75 8.48
CA GLY A 83 -39.54 0.33 9.26
C GLY A 83 -38.65 -0.67 8.51
N ALA A 84 -39.23 -1.60 7.75
CA ALA A 84 -38.46 -2.57 6.97
C ALA A 84 -37.73 -1.89 5.81
N SER A 85 -38.42 -1.02 5.07
CA SER A 85 -37.87 -0.18 4.00
C SER A 85 -36.75 0.72 4.51
N ARG A 86 -36.92 1.34 5.69
CA ARG A 86 -35.87 2.15 6.32
C ARG A 86 -34.65 1.32 6.72
N LEU A 87 -34.84 0.12 7.28
CA LEU A 87 -33.75 -0.79 7.65
C LEU A 87 -32.97 -1.27 6.40
N ALA A 88 -33.67 -1.67 5.34
CA ALA A 88 -33.05 -2.05 4.07
C ALA A 88 -32.19 -0.91 3.49
N LEU A 89 -32.67 0.32 3.61
CA LEU A 89 -31.99 1.51 3.08
C LEU A 89 -30.80 1.96 3.97
N VAL A 90 -30.81 1.64 5.27
CA VAL A 90 -29.62 1.68 6.14
C VAL A 90 -28.61 0.57 5.78
N ALA A 91 -29.06 -0.63 5.44
CA ALA A 91 -28.18 -1.69 4.97
C ALA A 91 -27.50 -1.33 3.64
N VAL A 92 -28.24 -0.74 2.69
CA VAL A 92 -27.67 -0.15 1.45
C VAL A 92 -26.67 0.96 1.77
N MET A 93 -26.95 1.83 2.75
CA MET A 93 -26.00 2.84 3.20
C MET A 93 -24.71 2.21 3.75
N ALA A 94 -24.80 1.15 4.55
CA ALA A 94 -23.63 0.46 5.09
C ALA A 94 -22.80 -0.21 3.98
N VAL A 95 -23.44 -0.97 3.08
CA VAL A 95 -22.77 -1.62 1.94
C VAL A 95 -22.10 -0.59 1.03
N GLY A 96 -22.81 0.49 0.67
CA GLY A 96 -22.25 1.55 -0.15
C GLY A 96 -21.11 2.32 0.55
N SER A 97 -21.18 2.50 1.86
CA SER A 97 -20.07 3.07 2.64
C SER A 97 -18.81 2.19 2.56
N VAL A 98 -18.95 0.88 2.70
CA VAL A 98 -17.85 -0.08 2.53
C VAL A 98 -17.29 -0.04 1.10
N MET A 99 -18.15 0.03 0.08
CA MET A 99 -17.71 0.17 -1.31
C MET A 99 -16.94 1.47 -1.56
N ILE A 100 -17.38 2.60 -1.01
CA ILE A 100 -16.66 3.87 -1.14
C ILE A 100 -15.29 3.78 -0.47
N VAL A 101 -15.23 3.24 0.76
CA VAL A 101 -13.95 3.06 1.47
C VAL A 101 -12.98 2.17 0.69
N ALA A 102 -13.47 1.07 0.11
CA ALA A 102 -12.67 0.15 -0.69
C ALA A 102 -12.19 0.77 -2.03
N MET A 103 -12.99 1.61 -2.68
CA MET A 103 -12.60 2.23 -3.96
C MET A 103 -11.81 3.53 -3.82
N SER A 104 -11.96 4.27 -2.72
CA SER A 104 -11.50 5.67 -2.61
C SER A 104 -10.60 5.94 -1.40
N SER A 105 -10.98 5.51 -0.19
CA SER A 105 -10.31 5.98 1.03
C SER A 105 -8.82 5.60 1.12
N TRP A 106 -8.40 4.45 0.58
CA TRP A 106 -6.98 4.09 0.56
C TRP A 106 -6.16 4.92 -0.43
N LEU A 107 -6.73 5.30 -1.58
CA LEU A 107 -6.13 6.22 -2.55
C LEU A 107 -6.07 7.64 -1.98
N ASN A 108 -7.10 8.05 -1.24
CA ASN A 108 -7.14 9.32 -0.54
C ASN A 108 -6.08 9.38 0.58
N ALA A 109 -5.89 8.29 1.33
CA ALA A 109 -4.81 8.16 2.31
C ALA A 109 -3.42 8.17 1.63
N ALA A 110 -3.26 7.50 0.49
CA ALA A 110 -2.04 7.53 -0.33
C ALA A 110 -1.71 8.95 -0.83
N ALA A 111 -2.71 9.74 -1.20
CA ALA A 111 -2.51 11.13 -1.60
C ALA A 111 -2.14 12.07 -0.43
N LEU A 112 -2.59 11.76 0.79
CA LEU A 112 -2.31 12.54 2.00
C LEU A 112 -0.96 12.19 2.65
N ALA A 113 -0.59 10.90 2.67
CA ALA A 113 0.53 10.38 3.46
C ALA A 113 1.51 9.49 2.66
N GLY A 114 1.27 9.26 1.37
CA GLY A 114 2.07 8.37 0.54
C GLY A 114 3.57 8.60 0.61
N SER A 115 3.99 9.88 0.49
CA SER A 115 5.41 10.23 0.57
C SER A 115 6.03 9.89 1.93
N ALA A 116 5.33 10.18 3.03
CA ALA A 116 5.81 9.87 4.37
C ALA A 116 5.84 8.36 4.65
N ALA A 117 4.90 7.60 4.10
CA ALA A 117 4.89 6.14 4.20
C ALA A 117 6.03 5.49 3.40
N VAL A 118 6.40 6.05 2.23
CA VAL A 118 7.60 5.63 1.51
C VAL A 118 8.86 6.03 2.28
N GLU A 119 8.94 7.22 2.88
CA GLU A 119 10.06 7.62 3.74
C GLU A 119 10.24 6.66 4.94
N GLN A 120 9.15 6.25 5.59
CA GLN A 120 9.17 5.21 6.64
C GLN A 120 9.71 3.88 6.09
N HIS A 121 9.27 3.46 4.90
CA HIS A 121 9.77 2.24 4.27
C HIS A 121 11.28 2.27 4.01
N LEU A 122 11.78 3.40 3.49
CA LEU A 122 13.21 3.58 3.24
C LEU A 122 14.01 3.60 4.56
N ALA A 123 13.48 4.21 5.62
CA ALA A 123 14.12 4.28 6.93
C ALA A 123 14.27 2.88 7.58
N GLU A 124 13.21 2.07 7.63
CA GLU A 124 13.28 0.69 8.15
C GLU A 124 14.18 -0.21 7.30
N THR A 125 14.14 -0.03 5.99
CA THR A 125 14.98 -0.79 5.07
C THR A 125 16.47 -0.47 5.27
N LEU A 126 16.79 0.81 5.50
CA LEU A 126 18.12 1.29 5.85
C LEU A 126 18.60 0.74 7.22
N GLU A 127 17.75 0.70 8.23
CA GLU A 127 18.08 0.08 9.53
C GLU A 127 18.44 -1.40 9.33
N GLY A 128 17.63 -2.11 8.54
CA GLY A 128 17.91 -3.48 8.11
C GLY A 128 19.27 -3.64 7.44
N TYR A 129 19.58 -2.84 6.43
CA TYR A 129 20.89 -2.86 5.76
C TYR A 129 22.06 -2.47 6.67
N THR A 130 21.82 -1.63 7.68
CA THR A 130 22.84 -1.27 8.69
C THR A 130 23.18 -2.48 9.56
N SER A 131 22.15 -3.21 10.03
CA SER A 131 22.33 -4.47 10.76
C SER A 131 23.02 -5.54 9.90
N ASP A 132 22.63 -5.66 8.63
CA ASP A 132 23.18 -6.63 7.69
C ASP A 132 24.69 -6.37 7.43
N LEU A 133 25.10 -5.11 7.27
CA LEU A 133 26.51 -4.73 7.10
C LEU A 133 27.32 -5.00 8.38
N GLU A 134 26.81 -4.63 9.55
CA GLU A 134 27.50 -4.82 10.83
C GLU A 134 27.70 -6.32 11.14
N GLN A 135 26.68 -7.15 10.90
CA GLN A 135 26.80 -8.61 11.05
C GLN A 135 27.83 -9.20 10.07
N ALA A 136 27.83 -8.76 8.80
CA ALA A 136 28.82 -9.22 7.82
C ALA A 136 30.25 -8.81 8.20
N HIS A 137 30.44 -7.60 8.74
CA HIS A 137 31.72 -7.13 9.25
C HIS A 137 32.17 -7.95 10.47
N SER A 138 31.29 -8.13 11.45
CA SER A 138 31.57 -8.94 12.66
C SER A 138 32.00 -10.37 12.32
N ASN A 139 31.27 -11.03 11.42
CA ASN A 139 31.62 -12.38 10.94
C ASN A 139 32.99 -12.41 10.24
N ALA A 140 33.34 -11.36 9.48
CA ALA A 140 34.65 -11.25 8.82
C ALA A 140 35.79 -10.99 9.82
N LEU A 141 35.56 -10.17 10.85
CA LEU A 141 36.51 -9.93 11.94
C LEU A 141 36.77 -11.18 12.80
N GLY A 142 35.84 -12.15 12.84
CA GLY A 142 35.97 -13.39 13.61
C GLY A 142 37.31 -14.12 13.38
N ALA A 143 37.79 -14.18 12.14
CA ALA A 143 39.07 -14.80 11.79
C ALA A 143 40.31 -14.05 12.34
N LEU A 144 40.20 -12.74 12.61
CA LEU A 144 41.29 -11.95 13.19
C LEU A 144 41.54 -12.31 14.67
N SER A 145 40.54 -12.84 15.37
CA SER A 145 40.69 -13.31 16.76
C SER A 145 41.74 -14.42 16.92
N LEU A 146 42.00 -15.18 15.84
CA LEU A 146 42.97 -16.27 15.80
C LEU A 146 44.41 -15.79 15.58
N LEU A 147 44.60 -14.55 15.10
CA LEU A 147 45.90 -14.00 14.74
C LEU A 147 46.93 -14.04 15.90
N PRO A 148 46.58 -13.69 17.16
CA PRO A 148 47.52 -13.75 18.28
C PRO A 148 47.90 -15.18 18.69
N ASP A 149 47.06 -16.18 18.42
CA ASP A 149 47.40 -17.60 18.66
C ASP A 149 48.33 -18.14 17.57
N ILE A 150 48.06 -17.80 16.30
CA ILE A 150 48.90 -18.16 15.15
C ILE A 150 50.30 -17.55 15.28
N GLN A 151 50.40 -16.26 15.67
CA GLN A 151 51.66 -15.59 15.96
C GLN A 151 52.44 -16.31 17.07
N ARG A 152 51.80 -16.55 18.22
CA ARG A 152 52.43 -17.24 19.36
C ARG A 152 52.84 -18.68 19.00
N ALA A 153 52.11 -19.38 18.13
CA ALA A 153 52.48 -20.70 17.63
C ALA A 153 53.70 -20.63 16.69
N GLY A 154 53.70 -19.73 15.71
CA GLY A 154 54.80 -19.52 14.77
C GLY A 154 56.12 -19.17 15.48
N GLU A 155 56.06 -18.27 16.47
CA GLU A 155 57.22 -17.95 17.31
C GLU A 155 57.72 -19.15 18.13
N ARG A 156 56.83 -19.98 18.69
CA ARG A 156 57.22 -21.19 19.44
C ARG A 156 57.98 -22.16 18.53
N PHE A 157 57.48 -22.41 17.32
CA PHE A 157 58.16 -23.28 16.35
C PHE A 157 59.53 -22.71 15.93
N ALA A 158 59.63 -21.39 15.70
CA ALA A 158 60.90 -20.74 15.38
C ALA A 158 61.94 -20.87 16.52
N ARG A 159 61.55 -20.56 17.77
CA ARG A 159 62.45 -20.71 18.94
C ARG A 159 62.92 -22.15 19.13
N LEU A 160 62.01 -23.13 19.06
CA LEU A 160 62.38 -24.55 19.16
C LEU A 160 63.34 -24.99 18.05
N ALA A 161 63.16 -24.49 16.82
CA ALA A 161 64.08 -24.77 15.72
C ALA A 161 65.49 -24.20 15.96
N ASP A 162 65.57 -23.01 16.56
CA ASP A 162 66.84 -22.32 16.85
C ASP A 162 67.57 -22.92 18.06
N GLU A 163 66.85 -23.29 19.13
CA GLU A 163 67.37 -24.00 20.30
C GLU A 163 67.92 -25.38 19.92
N GLU A 164 67.18 -26.14 19.11
CA GLU A 164 67.63 -27.44 18.60
C GLU A 164 68.84 -27.31 17.68
N ARG A 165 68.85 -26.34 16.76
CA ARG A 165 69.99 -26.12 15.85
C ARG A 165 71.27 -25.72 16.59
N SER A 166 71.15 -24.89 17.63
CA SER A 166 72.29 -24.31 18.36
C SER A 166 72.82 -25.21 19.48
N SER A 167 71.95 -25.95 20.17
CA SER A 167 72.31 -26.69 21.39
C SER A 167 71.89 -28.16 21.38
N GLY A 168 71.01 -28.58 20.45
CA GLY A 168 70.41 -29.91 20.48
C GLY A 168 69.48 -30.09 21.68
N ALA A 169 68.76 -29.05 22.10
CA ALA A 169 67.96 -29.05 23.32
C ALA A 169 66.92 -30.18 23.41
N LEU A 170 66.44 -30.69 22.27
CA LEU A 170 65.43 -31.75 22.18
C LEU A 170 66.08 -33.12 21.96
N THR A 171 66.93 -33.27 20.94
CA THR A 171 67.54 -34.58 20.60
C THR A 171 68.82 -34.89 21.37
N GLY A 172 69.45 -33.90 22.01
CA GLY A 172 70.79 -33.99 22.61
C GLY A 172 71.94 -33.87 21.61
N THR A 173 71.66 -33.44 20.37
CA THR A 173 72.67 -33.19 19.32
C THR A 173 72.35 -31.92 18.53
N SER A 174 73.28 -30.96 18.49
CA SER A 174 73.11 -29.72 17.73
C SER A 174 73.33 -29.94 16.22
N GLY A 175 72.49 -29.34 15.39
CA GLY A 175 72.65 -29.37 13.93
C GLY A 175 71.37 -29.06 13.16
N ALA A 176 71.44 -28.95 11.84
CA ALA A 176 70.28 -28.70 10.97
C ALA A 176 69.56 -30.00 10.55
N GLY A 177 69.29 -30.88 11.52
CA GLY A 177 68.67 -32.20 11.30
C GLY A 177 67.18 -32.14 10.98
N SER A 178 66.57 -33.32 10.84
CA SER A 178 65.15 -33.54 10.53
C SER A 178 64.18 -32.72 11.38
N VAL A 179 64.39 -32.69 12.70
CA VAL A 179 63.59 -31.94 13.68
C VAL A 179 63.58 -30.44 13.37
N VAL A 180 64.76 -29.86 13.08
CA VAL A 180 64.92 -28.43 12.76
C VAL A 180 64.25 -28.08 11.44
N GLN A 181 64.33 -28.95 10.43
CA GLN A 181 63.66 -28.74 9.14
C GLN A 181 62.15 -28.70 9.31
N LEU A 182 61.57 -29.67 10.03
CA LEU A 182 60.14 -29.69 10.34
C LEU A 182 59.72 -28.41 11.08
N LEU A 183 60.32 -28.11 12.23
CA LEU A 183 59.96 -26.91 13.03
C LEU A 183 60.08 -25.61 12.21
N SER A 184 61.08 -25.51 11.34
CA SER A 184 61.25 -24.37 10.43
C SER A 184 60.13 -24.28 9.38
N GLN A 185 59.68 -25.41 8.82
CA GLN A 185 58.55 -25.49 7.89
C GLN A 185 57.24 -25.05 8.59
N MET A 186 56.97 -25.55 9.80
CA MET A 186 55.77 -25.19 10.55
C MET A 186 55.75 -23.70 10.91
N GLY A 187 56.89 -23.16 11.33
CA GLY A 187 57.07 -21.72 11.56
C GLY A 187 56.96 -20.87 10.29
N ALA A 188 57.22 -21.43 9.09
CA ALA A 188 56.95 -20.77 7.83
C ALA A 188 55.45 -20.76 7.49
N GLN A 189 54.76 -21.89 7.63
CA GLN A 189 53.30 -22.01 7.39
C GLN A 189 52.49 -21.08 8.31
N MET A 190 52.86 -20.95 9.58
CA MET A 190 52.19 -20.00 10.50
C MET A 190 52.40 -18.53 10.06
N ARG A 191 53.57 -18.17 9.55
CA ARG A 191 53.86 -16.81 9.04
C ARG A 191 53.13 -16.51 7.72
N GLU A 192 52.98 -17.52 6.86
CA GLU A 192 52.16 -17.41 5.64
C GLU A 192 50.67 -17.19 5.99
N LEU A 193 50.15 -17.98 6.93
CA LEU A 193 48.77 -17.82 7.41
C LEU A 193 48.55 -16.45 8.07
N GLU A 194 49.50 -15.99 8.89
CA GLU A 194 49.50 -14.63 9.44
C GLU A 194 49.46 -13.55 8.35
N ALA A 195 50.30 -13.66 7.31
CA ALA A 195 50.33 -12.70 6.21
C ALA A 195 48.99 -12.65 5.45
N ASN A 196 48.39 -13.81 5.21
CA ASN A 196 47.07 -13.93 4.56
C ASN A 196 45.94 -13.31 5.42
N ILE A 197 45.96 -13.52 6.74
CA ILE A 197 44.99 -12.93 7.67
C ILE A 197 45.13 -11.40 7.70
N ARG A 198 46.35 -10.87 7.80
CA ARG A 198 46.62 -9.42 7.76
C ARG A 198 46.18 -8.79 6.43
N GLY A 199 46.45 -9.43 5.29
CA GLY A 199 46.03 -8.91 3.98
C GLY A 199 44.50 -8.84 3.82
N SER A 200 43.77 -9.81 4.38
CA SER A 200 42.30 -9.78 4.41
C SER A 200 41.75 -8.75 5.42
N GLN A 201 42.45 -8.45 6.52
CA GLN A 201 42.07 -7.38 7.45
C GLN A 201 41.96 -6.02 6.73
N ASP A 202 42.94 -5.66 5.90
CA ASP A 202 42.94 -4.41 5.13
C ASP A 202 41.80 -4.36 4.10
N LEU A 203 41.49 -5.50 3.46
CA LEU A 203 40.38 -5.63 2.53
C LEU A 203 39.01 -5.49 3.23
N VAL A 204 38.81 -6.17 4.37
CA VAL A 204 37.61 -6.06 5.20
C VAL A 204 37.40 -4.62 5.70
N GLY A 205 38.46 -3.94 6.13
CA GLY A 205 38.42 -2.53 6.54
C GLY A 205 38.20 -1.53 5.38
N THR A 206 38.44 -1.96 4.14
CA THR A 206 38.12 -1.18 2.93
C THR A 206 36.65 -1.37 2.56
N LEU A 207 36.20 -2.62 2.41
CA LEU A 207 34.80 -2.96 2.10
C LEU A 207 33.81 -2.42 3.14
N PHE A 208 34.13 -2.50 4.44
CA PHE A 208 33.25 -1.95 5.47
C PHE A 208 33.07 -0.44 5.34
N ARG A 209 34.12 0.29 4.95
CA ARG A 209 34.08 1.74 4.75
C ARG A 209 33.22 2.13 3.55
N GLU A 210 33.39 1.41 2.44
CA GLU A 210 32.55 1.53 1.24
C GLU A 210 31.08 1.28 1.58
N GLY A 211 30.79 0.25 2.38
CA GLY A 211 29.44 -0.01 2.91
C GLY A 211 28.90 1.12 3.78
N GLN A 212 29.73 1.72 4.65
CA GLN A 212 29.35 2.88 5.47
C GLN A 212 29.11 4.16 4.64
N GLU A 213 29.82 4.33 3.53
CA GLU A 213 29.60 5.41 2.57
C GLU A 213 28.25 5.24 1.85
N HIS A 214 27.90 4.02 1.40
CA HIS A 214 26.56 3.72 0.87
C HIS A 214 25.46 3.96 1.91
N LEU A 215 25.62 3.50 3.16
CA LEU A 215 24.67 3.77 4.25
C LEU A 215 24.53 5.27 4.54
N ALA A 216 25.60 6.05 4.39
CA ALA A 216 25.55 7.52 4.54
C ALA A 216 24.79 8.19 3.39
N ALA A 217 25.00 7.74 2.15
CA ALA A 217 24.22 8.20 1.00
C ALA A 217 22.73 7.86 1.16
N MET A 218 22.40 6.63 1.59
CA MET A 218 21.03 6.21 1.89
C MET A 218 20.38 7.04 3.01
N ARG A 219 21.10 7.34 4.10
CA ARG A 219 20.65 8.28 5.15
C ARG A 219 20.36 9.68 4.59
N GLY A 220 21.18 10.17 3.67
CA GLY A 220 20.94 11.42 2.94
C GLY A 220 19.65 11.36 2.12
N LEU A 221 19.43 10.29 1.36
CA LEU A 221 18.22 10.10 0.54
C LEU A 221 16.94 10.00 1.37
N VAL A 222 16.98 9.32 2.53
CA VAL A 222 15.84 9.24 3.47
C VAL A 222 15.49 10.60 4.06
N SER A 223 16.48 11.43 4.39
CA SER A 223 16.27 12.72 5.10
C SER A 223 16.17 13.96 4.19
N ALA A 224 16.52 13.84 2.91
CA ALA A 224 16.50 14.97 1.97
C ALA A 224 15.07 15.52 1.73
N PRO A 225 14.87 16.84 1.67
CA PRO A 225 13.58 17.41 1.29
C PRO A 225 13.31 17.22 -0.21
N GLY A 226 12.04 17.10 -0.60
CA GLY A 226 11.60 17.09 -2.00
C GLY A 226 10.87 15.81 -2.43
N ALA A 227 10.70 15.63 -3.74
CA ALA A 227 9.92 14.53 -4.30
C ALA A 227 10.53 13.16 -3.97
N ILE A 228 9.72 12.27 -3.38
CA ILE A 228 10.19 10.97 -2.87
C ILE A 228 10.54 9.96 -3.96
N ALA A 229 9.88 9.99 -5.12
CA ALA A 229 10.08 9.01 -6.19
C ALA A 229 11.56 8.91 -6.67
N PRO A 230 12.20 9.99 -7.16
CA PRO A 230 13.61 9.92 -7.58
C PRO A 230 14.56 9.60 -6.41
N ARG A 231 14.20 9.96 -5.17
CA ARG A 231 14.97 9.60 -3.97
C ARG A 231 14.91 8.09 -3.68
N SER A 232 13.74 7.48 -3.86
CA SER A 232 13.53 6.03 -3.77
C SER A 232 14.27 5.27 -4.87
N ASP A 233 14.31 5.81 -6.09
CA ASP A 233 15.05 5.22 -7.21
C ASP A 233 16.56 5.21 -6.92
N SER A 234 17.15 6.36 -6.51
CA SER A 234 18.55 6.41 -6.09
C SER A 234 18.82 5.57 -4.83
N PHE A 235 17.85 5.39 -3.93
CA PHE A 235 18.00 4.51 -2.78
C PHE A 235 18.09 3.04 -3.22
N ALA A 236 17.34 2.64 -4.26
CA ALA A 236 17.43 1.31 -4.85
C ALA A 236 18.84 1.02 -5.40
N GLU A 237 19.45 1.99 -6.07
CA GLU A 237 20.83 1.89 -6.58
C GLU A 237 21.83 1.67 -5.44
N GLN A 238 21.73 2.45 -4.36
CA GLN A 238 22.59 2.30 -3.19
C GLN A 238 22.35 0.97 -2.46
N ALA A 239 21.11 0.51 -2.36
CA ALA A 239 20.77 -0.77 -1.73
C ALA A 239 21.36 -1.96 -2.50
N VAL A 240 21.38 -1.92 -3.84
CA VAL A 240 22.03 -2.94 -4.67
C VAL A 240 23.55 -2.91 -4.52
N ALA A 241 24.17 -1.72 -4.53
CA ALA A 241 25.61 -1.56 -4.32
C ALA A 241 26.05 -2.09 -2.95
N LEU A 242 25.33 -1.71 -1.88
CA LEU A 242 25.58 -2.16 -0.52
C LEU A 242 25.38 -3.68 -0.35
N ALA A 243 24.36 -4.27 -1.00
CA ALA A 243 24.21 -5.72 -1.02
C ALA A 243 25.44 -6.41 -1.65
N GLY A 244 26.00 -5.84 -2.72
CA GLY A 244 27.27 -6.29 -3.31
C GLY A 244 28.44 -6.24 -2.33
N VAL A 245 28.58 -5.16 -1.56
CA VAL A 245 29.61 -5.01 -0.51
C VAL A 245 29.41 -6.04 0.61
N VAL A 246 28.18 -6.29 1.05
CA VAL A 246 27.86 -7.31 2.06
C VAL A 246 28.24 -8.71 1.57
N SER A 247 27.91 -9.07 0.33
CA SER A 247 28.29 -10.36 -0.24
C SER A 247 29.81 -10.47 -0.46
N ALA A 248 30.50 -9.37 -0.79
CA ALA A 248 31.97 -9.33 -0.86
C ALA A 248 32.64 -9.52 0.51
N LEU A 249 32.11 -8.91 1.58
CA LEU A 249 32.57 -9.14 2.96
C LEU A 249 32.44 -10.61 3.36
N GLN A 250 31.30 -11.26 3.06
CA GLN A 250 31.11 -12.68 3.33
C GLN A 250 32.11 -13.57 2.57
N GLN A 251 32.40 -13.24 1.30
CA GLN A 251 33.36 -13.97 0.47
C GLN A 251 34.82 -13.77 0.90
N THR A 252 35.12 -12.67 1.60
CA THR A 252 36.47 -12.33 2.09
C THR A 252 36.89 -13.12 3.34
N SER A 253 35.97 -13.91 3.94
CA SER A 253 36.26 -14.71 5.15
C SER A 253 37.41 -15.70 4.95
N ILE A 254 38.48 -15.56 5.76
CA ILE A 254 39.67 -16.42 5.73
C ILE A 254 39.41 -17.77 6.44
N ALA A 255 38.30 -17.93 7.17
CA ALA A 255 38.04 -19.11 8.00
C ALA A 255 38.16 -20.47 7.26
N PRO A 256 37.73 -20.63 5.99
CA PRO A 256 37.98 -21.85 5.22
C PRO A 256 39.48 -22.13 4.98
N SER A 257 40.28 -21.08 4.77
CA SER A 257 41.73 -21.17 4.59
C SER A 257 42.45 -21.49 5.90
N VAL A 258 41.99 -20.93 7.03
CA VAL A 258 42.51 -21.30 8.37
C VAL A 258 42.21 -22.77 8.67
N ALA A 259 40.98 -23.24 8.44
CA ALA A 259 40.61 -24.64 8.65
C ALA A 259 41.44 -25.60 7.78
N ARG A 260 41.72 -25.24 6.51
CA ARG A 260 42.58 -26.02 5.62
C ARG A 260 44.04 -26.03 6.10
N ALA A 261 44.61 -24.87 6.40
CA ALA A 261 45.98 -24.76 6.91
C ALA A 261 46.17 -25.51 8.24
N ALA A 262 45.14 -25.52 9.10
CA ALA A 262 45.14 -26.31 10.33
C ALA A 262 45.14 -27.83 10.04
N ALA A 263 44.33 -28.31 9.09
CA ALA A 263 44.33 -29.72 8.67
C ALA A 263 45.66 -30.14 8.02
N ASP A 264 46.22 -29.30 7.14
CA ASP A 264 47.51 -29.52 6.49
C ASP A 264 48.67 -29.57 7.50
N LEU A 265 48.54 -28.89 8.65
CA LEU A 265 49.52 -28.90 9.73
C LEU A 265 49.69 -30.27 10.38
N SER A 266 48.62 -31.05 10.53
CA SER A 266 48.67 -32.41 11.10
C SER A 266 48.91 -33.48 10.03
N GLY A 267 48.30 -33.31 8.84
CA GLY A 267 48.45 -34.23 7.71
C GLY A 267 49.82 -34.15 7.02
N GLY A 268 50.44 -32.97 6.99
CA GLY A 268 51.74 -32.72 6.36
C GLY A 268 52.95 -33.28 7.10
N PHE A 269 52.75 -33.90 8.27
CA PHE A 269 53.83 -34.56 9.01
C PHE A 269 54.26 -35.85 8.30
N ILE A 270 55.27 -35.72 7.45
CA ILE A 270 56.12 -36.84 6.99
C ILE A 270 57.34 -36.85 7.91
N ALA A 271 57.50 -37.90 8.71
CA ALA A 271 58.71 -38.08 9.51
C ALA A 271 59.93 -38.20 8.57
N PRO A 272 60.89 -37.26 8.58
CA PRO A 272 62.10 -37.42 7.79
C PRO A 272 62.91 -38.57 8.37
N VAL A 273 63.53 -39.39 7.52
CA VAL A 273 64.32 -40.54 7.96
C VAL A 273 65.42 -40.06 8.91
N ALA A 274 65.49 -40.67 10.10
CA ALA A 274 66.51 -40.35 11.10
C ALA A 274 67.92 -40.46 10.48
N ASP A 275 68.67 -39.35 10.51
CA ASP A 275 70.04 -39.25 9.99
C ASP A 275 71.10 -39.73 11.00
N GLY A 276 70.64 -40.24 12.14
CA GLY A 276 71.47 -40.64 13.26
C GLY A 276 72.47 -41.75 12.92
N SER A 277 73.76 -41.41 12.99
CA SER A 277 74.89 -42.34 12.89
C SER A 277 74.98 -43.36 14.04
N SER A 278 74.02 -43.34 14.98
CA SER A 278 73.88 -44.30 16.08
C SER A 278 72.41 -44.57 16.38
N ALA A 279 72.09 -45.81 16.78
CA ALA A 279 70.72 -46.23 17.06
C ALA A 279 70.08 -45.50 18.27
N ASP A 280 70.89 -45.03 19.21
CA ASP A 280 70.44 -44.24 20.37
C ASP A 280 69.94 -42.85 19.95
N LEU A 281 70.64 -42.19 19.01
CA LEU A 281 70.22 -40.90 18.47
C LEU A 281 68.93 -41.03 17.66
N ALA A 282 68.79 -42.09 16.84
CA ALA A 282 67.55 -42.36 16.13
C ALA A 282 66.36 -42.54 17.09
N GLY A 283 66.51 -43.33 18.16
CA GLY A 283 65.46 -43.51 19.17
C GLY A 283 65.07 -42.21 19.90
N ARG A 284 66.04 -41.34 20.19
CA ARG A 284 65.76 -40.00 20.76
C ARG A 284 65.05 -39.09 19.76
N GLN A 285 65.48 -39.07 18.50
CA GLN A 285 64.81 -38.35 17.41
C GLN A 285 63.35 -38.81 17.27
N ASP A 286 63.07 -40.11 17.26
CA ASP A 286 61.71 -40.65 17.16
C ASP A 286 60.81 -40.21 18.33
N GLN A 287 61.33 -40.24 19.57
CA GLN A 287 60.57 -39.83 20.76
C GLN A 287 60.27 -38.32 20.78
N VAL A 288 61.25 -37.49 20.38
CA VAL A 288 61.07 -36.05 20.20
C VAL A 288 60.03 -35.77 19.11
N MET A 289 60.15 -36.43 17.96
CA MET A 289 59.25 -36.27 16.83
C MET A 289 57.81 -36.70 17.16
N ALA A 290 57.63 -37.76 17.94
CA ALA A 290 56.31 -38.15 18.46
C ALA A 290 55.71 -37.10 19.40
N THR A 291 56.54 -36.48 20.26
CA THR A 291 56.11 -35.42 21.18
C THR A 291 55.74 -34.12 20.44
N ILE A 292 56.55 -33.73 19.46
CA ILE A 292 56.24 -32.60 18.56
C ILE A 292 54.93 -32.88 17.82
N ARG A 293 54.76 -34.08 17.24
CA ARG A 293 53.53 -34.47 16.54
C ARG A 293 52.29 -34.33 17.42
N ALA A 294 52.31 -34.85 18.65
CA ALA A 294 51.18 -34.72 19.57
C ALA A 294 50.85 -33.25 19.92
N SER A 295 51.86 -32.39 20.07
CA SER A 295 51.67 -30.95 20.29
C SER A 295 51.10 -30.23 19.06
N VAL A 296 51.57 -30.63 17.87
CA VAL A 296 51.09 -30.14 16.57
C VAL A 296 49.64 -30.54 16.33
N ASP A 297 49.28 -31.80 16.55
CA ASP A 297 47.92 -32.30 16.38
C ASP A 297 46.94 -31.59 17.33
N ALA A 298 47.35 -31.30 18.57
CA ALA A 298 46.56 -30.53 19.52
C ALA A 298 46.36 -29.06 19.07
N GLN A 299 47.42 -28.39 18.60
CA GLN A 299 47.37 -27.00 18.12
C GLN A 299 46.58 -26.88 16.80
N SER A 300 46.77 -27.83 15.89
CA SER A 300 46.01 -28.01 14.65
C SER A 300 44.52 -28.15 14.95
N LYS A 301 44.16 -29.04 15.87
CA LYS A 301 42.78 -29.23 16.30
C LYS A 301 42.18 -27.95 16.88
N ALA A 302 42.87 -27.26 17.80
CA ALA A 302 42.36 -26.03 18.39
C ALA A 302 42.09 -24.93 17.34
N LEU A 303 42.98 -24.78 16.35
CA LEU A 303 42.78 -23.83 15.23
C LEU A 303 41.63 -24.27 14.31
N SER A 304 41.48 -25.57 14.05
CA SER A 304 40.39 -26.13 13.25
C SER A 304 39.03 -25.97 13.93
N ASP A 305 38.95 -26.24 15.24
CA ASP A 305 37.71 -26.13 16.03
C ASP A 305 37.26 -24.65 16.08
N ALA A 306 38.19 -23.71 16.31
CA ALA A 306 37.89 -22.27 16.30
C ALA A 306 37.52 -21.75 14.91
N ALA A 307 38.17 -22.22 13.84
CA ALA A 307 37.76 -21.91 12.47
C ALA A 307 36.37 -22.48 12.12
N ALA A 308 36.04 -23.67 12.63
CA ALA A 308 34.72 -24.28 12.46
C ALA A 308 33.63 -23.49 13.22
N GLU A 309 33.92 -22.96 14.41
CA GLU A 309 33.01 -22.07 15.14
C GLU A 309 32.70 -20.79 14.35
N ILE A 310 33.71 -20.15 13.74
CA ILE A 310 33.53 -18.99 12.85
C ILE A 310 32.70 -19.36 11.61
N LEU A 311 32.96 -20.54 11.00
CA LEU A 311 32.19 -21.03 9.85
C LEU A 311 30.74 -21.41 10.18
N ALA A 312 30.45 -21.72 11.46
CA ALA A 312 29.10 -22.00 11.95
C ALA A 312 28.30 -20.73 12.29
N GLN A 313 28.92 -19.55 12.27
CA GLN A 313 28.21 -18.28 12.50
C GLN A 313 27.13 -18.06 11.43
N PRO A 314 25.93 -17.55 11.80
CA PRO A 314 24.88 -17.26 10.84
C PRO A 314 25.35 -16.27 9.78
N ARG A 315 25.31 -16.68 8.51
CA ARG A 315 25.52 -15.80 7.37
C ARG A 315 24.37 -14.80 7.28
N VAL A 316 24.68 -13.58 6.86
CA VAL A 316 23.66 -12.56 6.60
C VAL A 316 22.86 -13.00 5.38
N VAL A 317 21.52 -13.00 5.51
CA VAL A 317 20.62 -13.33 4.42
C VAL A 317 20.61 -12.18 3.41
N GLU A 318 20.81 -12.47 2.13
CA GLU A 318 20.82 -11.43 1.09
C GLU A 318 19.45 -10.72 1.03
N ARG A 319 19.41 -9.46 1.50
CA ARG A 319 18.21 -8.63 1.49
C ARG A 319 17.98 -8.04 0.12
N ARG A 320 16.98 -8.57 -0.60
CA ARG A 320 16.50 -7.98 -1.85
C ARG A 320 15.65 -6.73 -1.55
N TYR A 321 16.10 -5.57 -2.01
CA TYR A 321 15.28 -4.36 -2.03
C TYR A 321 14.03 -4.57 -2.90
N VAL A 322 12.87 -4.13 -2.41
CA VAL A 322 11.60 -4.15 -3.14
C VAL A 322 11.02 -2.74 -3.03
N PRO A 323 11.02 -1.93 -4.11
CA PRO A 323 10.39 -0.61 -4.07
C PRO A 323 8.89 -0.75 -3.83
N LEU A 324 8.31 0.18 -3.07
CA LEU A 324 6.86 0.27 -2.85
C LEU A 324 6.33 1.56 -3.48
N SER A 325 5.17 1.47 -4.12
CA SER A 325 4.40 2.66 -4.48
C SER A 325 3.86 3.37 -3.23
N SER A 326 3.55 4.66 -3.36
CA SER A 326 2.92 5.47 -2.30
C SER A 326 1.69 4.81 -1.66
N ALA A 327 0.89 4.09 -2.45
CA ALA A 327 -0.34 3.48 -1.97
C ALA A 327 -0.09 2.11 -1.30
N GLU A 328 0.86 1.31 -1.79
CA GLU A 328 1.30 0.09 -1.10
C GLU A 328 1.99 0.41 0.22
N ALA A 329 2.79 1.47 0.27
CA ALA A 329 3.42 1.93 1.50
C ALA A 329 2.37 2.35 2.55
N VAL A 330 1.34 3.12 2.19
CA VAL A 330 0.26 3.50 3.12
C VAL A 330 -0.60 2.32 3.59
N LEU A 331 -0.70 1.25 2.79
CA LEU A 331 -1.34 0.00 3.21
C LEU A 331 -0.43 -0.81 4.15
N ARG A 332 0.87 -0.91 3.85
CA ARG A 332 1.86 -1.62 4.68
C ARG A 332 2.06 -0.97 6.05
N TYR A 333 2.13 0.36 6.08
CA TYR A 333 2.36 1.20 7.25
C TYR A 333 1.07 1.84 7.79
N ALA A 334 -0.09 1.21 7.55
CA ALA A 334 -1.39 1.78 7.90
C ALA A 334 -1.55 2.14 9.39
N GLY A 335 -0.85 1.42 10.28
CA GLY A 335 -0.82 1.69 11.73
C GLY A 335 -0.18 3.02 12.10
N ASP A 336 0.83 3.47 11.35
CA ASP A 336 1.56 4.71 11.64
C ASP A 336 0.84 5.94 11.09
N PHE A 337 0.00 5.74 10.06
CA PHE A 337 -0.75 6.80 9.37
C PHE A 337 -2.25 6.83 9.71
N ILE A 338 -2.64 6.36 10.90
CA ILE A 338 -4.04 6.39 11.39
C ILE A 338 -4.72 7.77 11.22
N PRO A 339 -4.09 8.93 11.51
CA PRO A 339 -4.74 10.23 11.29
C PRO A 339 -5.09 10.50 9.82
N SER A 340 -4.23 10.07 8.89
CA SER A 340 -4.43 10.24 7.44
C SER A 340 -5.52 9.31 6.92
N TRP A 341 -5.55 8.06 7.40
CA TRP A 341 -6.64 7.12 7.15
C TRP A 341 -7.98 7.63 7.71
N ALA A 342 -7.99 8.15 8.94
CA ALA A 342 -9.19 8.73 9.54
C ALA A 342 -9.68 9.95 8.74
N GLY A 343 -8.77 10.82 8.27
CA GLY A 343 -9.10 11.94 7.39
C GLY A 343 -9.71 11.50 6.06
N ALA A 344 -9.07 10.54 5.39
CA ALA A 344 -9.54 9.98 4.11
C ALA A 344 -10.94 9.35 4.22
N ILE A 345 -11.14 8.47 5.21
CA ILE A 345 -12.44 7.84 5.48
C ILE A 345 -13.48 8.89 5.88
N SER A 346 -13.08 9.92 6.64
CA SER A 346 -14.00 11.00 7.02
C SER A 346 -14.49 11.81 5.82
N ILE A 347 -13.62 12.16 4.87
CA ILE A 347 -14.03 12.89 3.65
C ILE A 347 -15.11 12.10 2.88
N ASP A 348 -14.93 10.79 2.77
CA ASP A 348 -15.82 9.89 2.05
C ASP A 348 -17.15 9.63 2.78
N LEU A 349 -17.14 9.54 4.12
CA LEU A 349 -18.29 9.11 4.94
C LEU A 349 -19.02 10.23 5.72
N LEU A 350 -18.47 11.45 5.83
CA LEU A 350 -19.13 12.59 6.49
C LEU A 350 -20.56 12.84 5.98
N PRO A 351 -20.90 12.70 4.67
CA PRO A 351 -22.28 12.85 4.22
C PRO A 351 -23.27 11.86 4.87
N GLY A 352 -22.81 10.71 5.38
CA GLY A 352 -23.64 9.79 6.19
C GLY A 352 -24.12 10.43 7.51
N VAL A 353 -23.34 11.33 8.10
CA VAL A 353 -23.76 12.14 9.25
C VAL A 353 -24.88 13.11 8.86
N LEU A 354 -24.79 13.73 7.67
CA LEU A 354 -25.84 14.62 7.14
C LEU A 354 -27.14 13.85 6.88
N VAL A 355 -27.04 12.63 6.31
CA VAL A 355 -28.17 11.70 6.14
C VAL A 355 -28.83 11.37 7.48
N ALA A 356 -28.03 11.07 8.52
CA ALA A 356 -28.54 10.77 9.86
C ALA A 356 -29.24 11.99 10.49
N MET A 357 -28.63 13.18 10.42
CA MET A 357 -29.22 14.44 10.91
C MET A 357 -30.55 14.73 10.22
N LEU A 358 -30.60 14.64 8.89
CA LEU A 358 -31.82 14.88 8.11
C LEU A 358 -32.91 13.84 8.43
N GLY A 359 -32.54 12.57 8.64
CA GLY A 359 -33.46 11.53 9.10
C GLY A 359 -34.06 11.80 10.48
N VAL A 360 -33.29 12.37 11.42
CA VAL A 360 -33.79 12.79 12.74
C VAL A 360 -34.71 14.00 12.62
N VAL A 361 -34.33 15.01 11.84
CA VAL A 361 -35.15 16.22 11.61
C VAL A 361 -36.48 15.87 10.97
N GLN A 362 -36.48 15.10 9.87
CA GLN A 362 -37.71 14.66 9.20
C GLN A 362 -38.56 13.74 10.08
N GLY A 363 -37.93 12.87 10.89
CA GLY A 363 -38.65 12.09 11.91
C GLY A 363 -39.34 12.96 12.97
N SER A 364 -38.77 14.12 13.30
CA SER A 364 -39.38 15.09 14.21
C SER A 364 -40.52 15.88 13.57
N ILE A 365 -40.35 16.30 12.31
CA ILE A 365 -41.39 16.98 11.52
C ILE A 365 -42.63 16.08 11.41
N ARG A 366 -42.46 14.81 11.02
CA ARG A 366 -43.57 13.85 10.90
C ARG A 366 -44.34 13.65 12.20
N ARG A 367 -43.66 13.44 13.33
CA ARG A 367 -44.34 13.29 14.64
C ARG A 367 -45.12 14.54 15.03
N GLY A 368 -44.63 15.73 14.66
CA GLY A 368 -45.35 16.98 14.84
C GLY A 368 -46.59 17.06 13.94
N GLU A 369 -46.47 16.74 12.65
CA GLU A 369 -47.58 16.75 11.67
C GLU A 369 -48.66 15.68 12.00
N GLU A 370 -48.27 14.50 12.48
CA GLU A 370 -49.17 13.42 12.93
C GLU A 370 -50.03 13.81 14.14
N ARG A 371 -49.55 14.75 14.97
CA ARG A 371 -50.25 15.26 16.16
C ARG A 371 -51.02 16.57 15.92
N MET A 372 -50.95 17.15 14.72
CA MET A 372 -51.80 18.28 14.34
C MET A 372 -53.25 17.83 14.26
N ALA A 373 -54.18 18.60 14.83
CA ALA A 373 -55.60 18.43 14.56
C ALA A 373 -55.87 18.68 13.07
N ASP A 374 -56.86 18.01 12.47
CA ASP A 374 -57.10 18.12 11.03
C ASP A 374 -57.36 19.56 10.56
N ALA A 375 -57.93 20.41 11.42
CA ALA A 375 -58.09 21.84 11.16
C ALA A 375 -56.76 22.59 10.93
N ASP A 376 -55.67 22.20 11.59
CA ASP A 376 -54.34 22.82 11.42
C ASP A 376 -53.57 22.27 10.20
N ARG A 377 -54.07 21.17 9.60
CA ARG A 377 -53.51 20.54 8.39
C ARG A 377 -54.04 21.16 7.10
N ILE A 378 -55.23 21.76 7.13
CA ILE A 378 -55.83 22.45 5.99
C ILE A 378 -55.01 23.72 5.71
N THR A 379 -54.30 23.77 4.58
CA THR A 379 -53.63 25.01 4.16
C THR A 379 -54.64 26.02 3.62
N ALA A 380 -54.26 27.30 3.54
CA ALA A 380 -55.13 28.30 2.89
C ALA A 380 -55.46 27.92 1.43
N ALA A 381 -54.53 27.28 0.72
CA ALA A 381 -54.75 26.76 -0.62
C ALA A 381 -55.80 25.62 -0.66
N ASP A 382 -55.81 24.75 0.37
CA ASP A 382 -56.84 23.71 0.51
C ASP A 382 -58.21 24.32 0.85
N MET A 383 -58.25 25.40 1.64
CA MET A 383 -59.49 26.15 1.87
C MET A 383 -60.03 26.75 0.56
N PHE A 384 -59.20 27.47 -0.21
CA PHE A 384 -59.61 28.02 -1.51
C PHE A 384 -60.08 26.93 -2.47
N ARG A 385 -59.33 25.82 -2.61
CA ARG A 385 -59.75 24.67 -3.42
C ARG A 385 -61.04 24.01 -2.91
N SER A 386 -61.28 23.99 -1.60
CA SER A 386 -62.54 23.49 -1.03
C SER A 386 -63.73 24.41 -1.34
N ILE A 387 -63.50 25.73 -1.39
CA ILE A 387 -64.50 26.73 -1.80
C ILE A 387 -64.79 26.62 -3.30
N GLU A 388 -63.77 26.52 -4.16
CA GLU A 388 -63.94 26.26 -5.60
C GLU A 388 -64.76 24.97 -5.87
N LEU A 389 -64.46 23.88 -5.14
CA LEU A 389 -65.22 22.64 -5.20
C LEU A 389 -66.66 22.81 -4.69
N HIS A 390 -66.86 23.59 -3.63
CA HIS A 390 -68.18 23.88 -3.08
C HIS A 390 -69.04 24.70 -4.06
N GLU A 391 -68.47 25.73 -4.68
CA GLU A 391 -69.14 26.54 -5.72
C GLU A 391 -69.46 25.71 -6.96
N ALA A 392 -68.54 24.84 -7.41
CA ALA A 392 -68.79 23.91 -8.52
C ALA A 392 -69.91 22.89 -8.21
N LEU A 393 -70.01 22.44 -6.95
CA LEU A 393 -71.11 21.57 -6.50
C LEU A 393 -72.44 22.32 -6.41
N LEU A 394 -72.46 23.57 -5.92
CA LEU A 394 -73.66 24.43 -5.92
C LEU A 394 -74.14 24.76 -7.34
N ALA A 395 -73.21 24.97 -8.28
CA ALA A 395 -73.52 25.17 -9.70
C ALA A 395 -74.18 23.93 -10.32
N ARG A 396 -73.72 22.72 -9.96
CA ARG A 396 -74.35 21.44 -10.34
C ARG A 396 -75.65 21.13 -9.59
N GLY A 397 -75.84 21.66 -8.39
CA GLY A 397 -76.98 21.41 -7.52
C GLY A 397 -78.25 22.21 -7.87
N ARG A 398 -78.18 23.14 -8.82
CA ARG A 398 -79.37 23.82 -9.36
C ARG A 398 -80.07 22.89 -10.36
N PRO A 399 -81.33 22.46 -10.11
CA PRO A 399 -82.11 21.83 -11.17
C PRO A 399 -82.31 22.82 -12.31
N GLU A 400 -82.11 22.37 -13.55
CA GLU A 400 -82.44 23.17 -14.72
C GLU A 400 -83.90 23.59 -14.64
N ARG A 401 -84.14 24.90 -14.65
CA ARG A 401 -85.49 25.46 -14.58
C ARG A 401 -86.16 25.25 -15.93
N GLN A 402 -86.86 24.13 -16.06
CA GLN A 402 -87.60 23.72 -17.25
C GLN A 402 -88.44 24.91 -17.77
N PRO A 403 -88.30 25.33 -19.03
CA PRO A 403 -89.09 26.44 -19.56
C PRO A 403 -90.58 26.03 -19.64
N PRO A 404 -91.52 26.94 -19.37
CA PRO A 404 -92.94 26.61 -19.32
C PRO A 404 -93.49 26.23 -20.70
N VAL A 405 -94.23 25.13 -20.73
CA VAL A 405 -94.97 24.67 -21.91
C VAL A 405 -96.14 25.64 -22.17
N PRO A 406 -96.38 26.10 -23.42
CA PRO A 406 -97.54 26.94 -23.72
C PRO A 406 -98.82 26.12 -23.71
N MET A 407 -99.78 26.46 -22.84
CA MET A 407 -101.17 25.99 -22.98
C MET A 407 -101.87 26.78 -24.09
N SER A 408 -102.54 26.08 -24.99
CA SER A 408 -103.43 26.66 -26.00
C SER A 408 -104.88 26.55 -25.56
N GLU A 409 -105.66 27.60 -25.76
CA GLU A 409 -107.13 27.55 -25.76
C GLU A 409 -107.69 28.07 -27.10
N PRO A 410 -108.92 27.69 -27.48
CA PRO A 410 -109.22 27.47 -28.89
C PRO A 410 -110.17 28.49 -29.53
N GLY A 411 -109.98 28.70 -30.84
CA GLY A 411 -111.08 28.92 -31.76
C GLY A 411 -111.26 30.33 -32.31
N THR A 412 -110.80 30.55 -33.53
CA THR A 412 -111.72 30.90 -34.64
C THR A 412 -111.06 30.62 -35.99
N THR A 413 -111.86 30.14 -36.94
CA THR A 413 -111.45 29.67 -38.27
C THR A 413 -111.33 30.80 -39.29
N GLU A 414 -110.35 30.71 -40.19
CA GLU A 414 -110.64 30.85 -41.63
C GLU A 414 -109.62 30.15 -42.55
N THR A 415 -110.15 29.67 -43.66
CA THR A 415 -109.67 28.68 -44.64
C THR A 415 -108.53 29.11 -45.57
N ALA A 416 -107.64 28.16 -45.96
CA ALA A 416 -107.44 27.76 -47.37
C ALA A 416 -106.49 26.55 -47.56
N LYS A 417 -106.89 25.66 -48.48
CA LYS A 417 -106.13 24.65 -49.25
C LYS A 417 -104.81 25.20 -49.85
N GLU A 418 -103.82 24.42 -50.28
CA GLU A 418 -103.87 23.17 -51.07
C GLU A 418 -102.59 22.28 -50.92
N ALA A 419 -102.50 21.16 -51.64
CA ALA A 419 -101.56 20.04 -51.40
C ALA A 419 -100.45 19.87 -52.51
N PRO A 420 -99.78 18.71 -52.74
CA PRO A 420 -98.30 18.62 -52.75
C PRO A 420 -97.74 18.05 -54.10
N PRO A 421 -96.65 17.22 -54.15
CA PRO A 421 -95.20 17.46 -53.95
C PRO A 421 -94.32 17.15 -55.20
N ALA A 422 -92.99 17.41 -55.20
CA ALA A 422 -91.92 16.49 -55.70
C ALA A 422 -90.49 17.11 -55.96
N ALA A 423 -89.45 16.49 -55.39
CA ALA A 423 -88.13 16.13 -55.99
C ALA A 423 -87.20 17.23 -56.63
N PRO A 424 -86.02 16.89 -57.26
CA PRO A 424 -84.76 16.59 -56.55
C PRO A 424 -83.44 17.26 -57.11
N ARG A 425 -82.32 17.04 -56.39
CA ARG A 425 -80.87 17.04 -56.78
C ARG A 425 -80.32 17.70 -58.08
N ALA A 426 -79.23 18.45 -57.91
CA ALA A 426 -77.99 18.50 -58.74
C ALA A 426 -76.80 18.84 -57.78
N ALA A 427 -75.57 18.30 -57.79
CA ALA A 427 -74.55 18.08 -58.86
C ALA A 427 -74.01 19.40 -59.45
N SER A 428 -72.71 19.68 -59.59
CA SER A 428 -71.44 18.96 -59.31
C SER A 428 -70.36 19.99 -58.81
N ALA A 429 -69.03 19.81 -58.70
CA ALA A 429 -68.05 18.79 -59.12
C ALA A 429 -66.74 18.84 -58.25
N GLU A 430 -65.76 17.99 -58.60
CA GLU A 430 -64.28 18.12 -58.63
C GLU A 430 -63.49 19.03 -57.62
N ASN A 431 -62.31 18.65 -57.09
CA ASN A 431 -61.35 17.58 -57.46
C ASN A 431 -60.66 16.97 -56.22
N VAL A 432 -60.26 15.69 -56.31
CA VAL A 432 -59.47 14.95 -55.31
C VAL A 432 -58.40 14.13 -56.03
N THR A 433 -57.16 14.07 -55.52
CA THR A 433 -56.31 12.84 -55.44
C THR A 433 -55.00 13.14 -54.67
N PRO A 434 -54.57 12.28 -53.72
CA PRO A 434 -53.30 12.38 -52.98
C PRO A 434 -52.21 11.39 -53.47
N LEU A 435 -51.12 11.21 -52.69
CA LEU A 435 -50.03 10.19 -52.82
C LEU A 435 -48.94 10.54 -53.89
N ALA A 436 -47.69 10.03 -53.86
CA ALA A 436 -47.03 9.04 -52.99
C ALA A 436 -45.48 9.22 -52.91
N LEU A 437 -44.90 8.69 -51.82
CA LEU A 437 -43.67 7.87 -51.73
C LEU A 437 -42.48 7.99 -52.74
N SER A 438 -41.31 8.30 -52.17
CA SER A 438 -39.99 7.62 -52.31
C SER A 438 -39.28 7.44 -53.66
N GLU A 439 -37.97 7.78 -53.71
CA GLU A 439 -36.95 6.86 -54.24
C GLU A 439 -35.51 7.08 -53.70
N ARG A 440 -34.64 6.07 -53.89
CA ARG A 440 -33.22 5.99 -53.44
C ARG A 440 -32.22 6.35 -54.58
N LYS A 441 -30.92 6.47 -54.22
CA LYS A 441 -29.64 6.38 -55.01
C LYS A 441 -28.89 7.72 -55.22
N ARG A 442 -27.54 7.77 -55.31
CA ARG A 442 -26.46 6.82 -54.93
C ARG A 442 -25.13 7.58 -54.64
N GLN A 443 -24.28 6.96 -53.81
CA GLN A 443 -22.81 7.07 -53.67
C GLN A 443 -21.96 7.69 -54.80
N GLU A 444 -20.93 8.43 -54.35
CA GLU A 444 -19.48 8.33 -54.70
C GLU A 444 -18.96 8.84 -56.06
N PRO A 445 -17.63 9.11 -56.20
CA PRO A 445 -16.46 8.74 -55.36
C PRO A 445 -15.98 9.78 -54.36
#